data_AF-A0A9D6EX45-F1
#
_entry.id   AF-A0A9D6EX45-F1
#
_cell.length_a   1.000
_cell.length_b   1.000
_cell.length_c   1.000
_cell.angle_alpha   90.00
_cell.angle_beta   90.00
_cell.angle_gamma   90.00
#
_symmetry.space_group_name_H-M   'P 1'
#
loop_
_entity.id
_entity.type
_entity.pdbx_description
1 polymer ?
#
loop_
_entity_poly.entity_id
_entity_poly.type
_entity_poly.pdbx_seq_one_letter_code
_entity_poly.pdbx_strand_id
1 'polypeptide(L)'
;MGRFLHTRIKKASINTTEWVQWEYSSTATEAIRRIKNQESRIKIIAIEQSIKSVQYDKADYRFPLALVVGNETAGVSKEVLEIADQIVELPMWGVNKSLNVMVSLGIVLYEVMKHAK
;
A
#
# COMPACT_ATOMS: atom_id res chain seq x y z
N MET A 1 -25.48 6.66 5.65
CA MET A 1 -24.05 6.85 5.29
C MET A 1 -23.52 5.86 4.24
N GLY A 2 -23.86 4.55 4.29
CA GLY A 2 -23.22 3.53 3.43
C GLY A 2 -23.51 3.58 1.92
N ARG A 3 -24.72 4.01 1.50
CA ARG A 3 -25.10 4.05 0.07
C ARG A 3 -24.32 5.08 -0.77
N PHE A 4 -23.80 6.13 -0.12
CA PHE A 4 -23.13 7.26 -0.76
C PHE A 4 -21.63 7.04 -0.95
N LEU A 5 -20.98 6.29 -0.06
CA LEU A 5 -19.59 5.84 -0.27
C LEU A 5 -19.52 4.81 -1.40
N HIS A 6 -20.48 3.88 -1.45
CA HIS A 6 -20.55 2.85 -2.48
C HIS A 6 -20.61 3.45 -3.90
N THR A 7 -21.36 4.53 -4.12
CA THR A 7 -21.45 5.19 -5.44
C THR A 7 -20.18 5.94 -5.84
N ARG A 8 -19.46 6.56 -4.90
CA ARG A 8 -18.17 7.23 -5.19
C ARG A 8 -17.08 6.23 -5.54
N ILE A 9 -16.98 5.15 -4.76
CA ILE A 9 -16.02 4.07 -5.01
C ILE A 9 -16.32 3.42 -6.36
N LYS A 10 -17.59 3.12 -6.67
CA LYS A 10 -18.00 2.57 -7.96
C LYS A 10 -17.62 3.48 -9.14
N LYS A 11 -17.82 4.79 -9.00
CA LYS A 11 -17.47 5.77 -10.04
C LYS A 11 -15.95 5.91 -10.23
N ALA A 12 -15.19 6.01 -9.13
CA ALA A 12 -13.74 6.17 -9.19
C ALA A 12 -13.03 4.92 -9.72
N SER A 13 -13.54 3.73 -9.39
CA SER A 13 -12.98 2.44 -9.84
C SER A 13 -13.48 1.99 -11.21
N ILE A 14 -14.42 2.70 -11.85
CA ILE A 14 -15.05 2.30 -13.12
C ILE A 14 -15.58 0.85 -13.03
N ASN A 15 -16.34 0.55 -11.97
CA ASN A 15 -16.90 -0.78 -11.68
C ASN A 15 -15.88 -1.90 -11.41
N THR A 16 -14.58 -1.60 -11.28
CA THR A 16 -13.56 -2.63 -10.99
C THR A 16 -13.79 -3.33 -9.64
N THR A 17 -14.56 -2.72 -8.73
CA THR A 17 -15.02 -3.36 -7.49
C THR A 17 -15.82 -4.65 -7.67
N GLU A 18 -16.33 -4.91 -8.88
CA GLU A 18 -17.01 -6.18 -9.23
C GLU A 18 -16.01 -7.31 -9.57
N TRP A 19 -14.75 -6.97 -9.84
CA TRP A 19 -13.70 -7.90 -10.30
C TRP A 19 -12.58 -8.10 -9.28
N VAL A 20 -12.31 -7.07 -8.47
CA VAL A 20 -11.28 -7.09 -7.43
C VAL A 20 -11.98 -7.10 -6.07
N GLN A 21 -11.74 -8.15 -5.28
CA GLN A 21 -12.24 -8.24 -3.92
C GLN A 21 -11.70 -7.08 -3.08
N TRP A 22 -12.58 -6.44 -2.33
CA TRP A 22 -12.23 -5.32 -1.46
C TRP A 22 -13.01 -5.41 -0.16
N GLU A 23 -12.43 -4.88 0.91
CA GLU A 23 -13.08 -4.77 2.19
C GLU A 23 -12.79 -3.41 2.83
N TYR A 24 -13.66 -3.00 3.74
CA TYR A 24 -13.43 -1.82 4.56
C TYR A 24 -12.92 -2.26 5.95
N SER A 25 -11.93 -1.52 6.44
CA SER A 25 -11.46 -1.60 7.82
C SER A 25 -11.36 -0.18 8.38
N SER A 26 -11.59 -0.02 9.68
CA SER A 26 -11.60 1.30 10.31
C SER A 26 -10.21 1.93 10.37
N THR A 27 -9.17 1.10 10.42
CA THR A 27 -7.76 1.51 10.48
C THR A 27 -6.89 0.54 9.69
N ALA A 28 -5.76 1.02 9.17
CA ALA A 28 -4.80 0.17 8.47
C ALA A 28 -4.21 -0.91 9.39
N THR A 29 -4.00 -0.61 10.67
CA THR A 29 -3.49 -1.57 11.66
C THR A 29 -4.49 -2.70 11.93
N GLU A 30 -5.80 -2.42 11.97
CA GLU A 30 -6.82 -3.46 12.06
C GLU A 30 -6.82 -4.37 10.82
N ALA A 31 -6.73 -3.79 9.61
CA ALA A 31 -6.63 -4.55 8.36
C ALA A 31 -5.38 -5.44 8.33
N ILE A 32 -4.23 -4.91 8.73
CA ILE A 32 -2.96 -5.64 8.83
C ILE A 32 -3.07 -6.81 9.81
N ARG A 33 -3.65 -6.59 11.00
CA ARG A 33 -3.86 -7.68 11.97
C ARG A 33 -4.76 -8.77 11.41
N ARG A 34 -5.84 -8.38 10.72
CA ARG A 34 -6.78 -9.32 10.11
C ARG A 34 -6.10 -10.19 9.06
N ILE A 35 -5.34 -9.60 8.14
CA ILE A 35 -4.66 -10.38 7.09
C ILE A 35 -3.52 -11.23 7.65
N LYS A 36 -2.76 -10.76 8.65
CA LYS A 36 -1.75 -11.59 9.35
C LYS A 36 -2.38 -12.78 10.08
N ASN A 37 -3.61 -12.65 10.60
CA ASN A 37 -4.33 -13.77 11.20
C ASN A 37 -4.78 -14.81 10.17
N GLN A 38 -4.97 -14.41 8.90
CA GLN A 38 -5.38 -15.30 7.80
C GLN A 38 -4.19 -15.96 7.11
N GLU A 39 -3.09 -15.23 6.91
CA GLU A 39 -1.83 -15.74 6.35
C GLU A 39 -0.67 -15.20 7.20
N SER A 40 -0.16 -16.04 8.10
CA SER A 40 0.86 -15.64 9.07
C SER A 40 2.22 -15.31 8.45
N ARG A 41 2.47 -15.74 7.20
CA ARG A 41 3.72 -15.47 6.47
C ARG A 41 3.66 -14.20 5.62
N ILE A 42 2.53 -13.49 5.61
CA ILE A 42 2.37 -12.29 4.77
C ILE A 42 3.31 -11.17 5.22
N LYS A 43 4.14 -10.68 4.30
CA LYS A 43 4.99 -9.52 4.54
C LYS A 43 4.22 -8.23 4.31
N ILE A 44 4.27 -7.32 5.27
CA ILE A 44 3.70 -5.99 5.16
C ILE A 44 4.77 -5.03 4.65
N ILE A 45 4.52 -4.43 3.50
CA ILE A 45 5.46 -3.50 2.87
C ILE A 45 4.79 -2.13 2.77
N ALA A 46 5.26 -1.16 3.54
CA ALA A 46 4.75 0.21 3.47
C ALA A 46 5.48 0.99 2.38
N ILE A 47 4.76 1.72 1.53
CA ILE A 47 5.33 2.63 0.53
C ILE A 47 5.34 4.03 1.15
N GLU A 48 6.50 4.44 1.66
CA GLU A 48 6.68 5.70 2.38
C GLU A 48 8.15 6.12 2.40
N GLN A 49 8.40 7.43 2.47
CA GLN A 49 9.73 7.98 2.71
C GLN A 49 10.08 7.89 4.21
N SER A 50 11.19 7.24 4.51
CA SER A 50 11.63 7.02 5.89
C SER A 50 13.13 6.82 5.93
N ILE A 51 13.78 7.20 7.01
CA ILE A 51 15.21 6.89 7.20
C ILE A 51 15.49 5.38 7.24
N LYS A 52 14.46 4.56 7.51
CA LYS A 52 14.54 3.10 7.54
C LYS A 52 14.11 2.45 6.22
N SER A 53 13.81 3.24 5.19
CA SER A 53 13.34 2.71 3.92
C SER A 53 14.47 2.04 3.14
N VAL A 54 14.07 1.15 2.23
CA VAL A 54 14.90 0.64 1.15
C VAL A 54 14.38 1.18 -0.17
N GLN A 55 15.27 1.36 -1.15
CA GLN A 55 14.84 1.74 -2.50
C GLN A 55 13.93 0.67 -3.10
N TYR A 56 12.87 1.10 -3.79
CA TYR A 56 11.87 0.22 -4.36
C TYR A 56 12.43 -0.91 -5.23
N ASP A 57 13.47 -0.65 -6.02
CA ASP A 57 14.08 -1.63 -6.92
C ASP A 57 15.03 -2.62 -6.22
N LYS A 58 15.22 -2.49 -4.91
CA LYS A 58 16.09 -3.35 -4.07
C LYS A 58 15.32 -4.04 -2.95
N ALA A 59 14.02 -3.79 -2.83
CA ALA A 59 13.18 -4.39 -1.81
C ALA A 59 12.93 -5.88 -2.09
N ASP A 60 12.61 -6.63 -1.04
CA ASP A 60 12.30 -8.06 -1.16
C ASP A 60 10.80 -8.27 -1.28
N TYR A 61 10.36 -8.48 -2.53
CA TYR A 61 8.97 -8.69 -2.93
C TYR A 61 8.55 -10.16 -3.03
N ARG A 62 9.18 -11.07 -2.26
CA ARG A 62 8.72 -12.48 -2.20
C ARG A 62 7.32 -12.58 -1.61
N PHE A 63 6.43 -13.25 -2.34
CA PHE A 63 5.07 -13.56 -1.89
C PHE A 63 5.05 -14.59 -0.74
N PRO A 64 4.04 -14.55 0.15
CA PRO A 64 2.91 -13.62 0.17
C PRO A 64 3.29 -12.23 0.75
N LEU A 65 2.73 -11.16 0.18
CA LEU A 65 2.93 -9.79 0.65
C LEU A 65 1.65 -8.95 0.55
N ALA A 66 1.58 -7.88 1.34
CA ALA A 66 0.59 -6.83 1.25
C ALA A 66 1.29 -5.46 1.21
N LEU A 67 0.92 -4.64 0.24
CA LEU A 67 1.39 -3.26 0.14
C LEU A 67 0.48 -2.34 0.95
N VAL A 68 1.07 -1.39 1.66
CA VAL A 68 0.36 -0.34 2.39
C VAL A 68 0.78 1.01 1.85
N VAL A 69 -0.20 1.85 1.50
CA VAL A 69 0.02 3.21 1.00
C VAL A 69 -0.58 4.23 1.95
N GLY A 70 0.02 5.41 1.98
CA GLY A 70 -0.35 6.49 2.89
C GLY A 70 -1.54 7.31 2.41
N ASN A 71 -2.08 8.12 3.33
CA ASN A 71 -2.96 9.23 2.98
C ASN A 71 -2.18 10.29 2.17
N GLU A 72 -2.84 10.97 1.23
CA GLU A 72 -2.20 11.95 0.34
C GLU A 72 -1.51 13.11 1.08
N THR A 73 -1.99 13.45 2.27
CA THR A 73 -1.45 14.54 3.10
C THR A 73 -0.61 14.02 4.25
N ALA A 74 -1.11 13.00 4.96
CA ALA A 74 -0.51 12.53 6.22
C ALA A 74 0.50 11.39 6.04
N GLY A 75 0.58 10.79 4.85
CA GLY A 75 1.40 9.61 4.61
C GLY A 75 0.88 8.37 5.31
N VAL A 76 1.76 7.38 5.47
CA VAL A 76 1.51 6.15 6.24
C VAL A 76 1.62 6.46 7.73
N SER A 77 0.69 5.93 8.54
CA SER A 77 0.70 6.19 9.98
C SER A 77 1.94 5.57 10.66
N LYS A 78 2.40 6.19 11.75
CA LYS A 78 3.58 5.71 12.49
C LYS A 78 3.40 4.28 12.98
N GLU A 79 2.20 3.95 13.47
CA GLU A 79 1.85 2.62 13.96
C GLU A 79 1.96 1.56 12.86
N VAL A 80 1.64 1.91 11.61
CA VAL A 80 1.85 1.02 10.46
C VAL A 80 3.32 0.88 10.15
N LEU A 81 4.09 1.97 10.13
CA LEU A 81 5.54 1.93 9.86
C LEU A 81 6.30 1.11 10.91
N GLU A 82 5.84 1.09 12.16
CA GLU A 82 6.43 0.30 13.24
C GLU A 82 6.20 -1.22 13.09
N ILE A 83 5.07 -1.63 12.50
CA ILE A 83 4.71 -3.04 12.31
C ILE A 83 4.97 -3.56 10.90
N ALA A 84 5.40 -2.68 9.99
CA ALA A 84 5.76 -3.04 8.62
C ALA A 84 7.03 -3.89 8.62
N ASP A 85 7.02 -4.96 7.84
CA ASP A 85 8.19 -5.83 7.66
C ASP A 85 9.26 -5.15 6.81
N GLN A 86 8.85 -4.28 5.87
CA GLN A 86 9.73 -3.38 5.10
C GLN A 86 9.06 -2.03 4.86
N ILE A 87 9.87 -0.99 4.73
CA ILE A 87 9.45 0.32 4.21
C ILE A 87 10.17 0.54 2.89
N VAL A 88 9.44 0.88 1.86
CA VAL A 88 9.93 1.08 0.50
C VAL A 88 9.73 2.53 0.10
N GLU A 89 10.76 3.15 -0.47
CA GLU A 89 10.66 4.49 -1.03
C GLU A 89 11.03 4.55 -2.51
N LEU A 90 10.42 5.51 -3.20
CA LEU A 90 10.81 5.92 -4.55
C LEU A 90 11.77 7.11 -4.45
N PRO A 91 12.92 7.08 -5.16
CA PRO A 91 13.87 8.18 -5.11
C PRO A 91 13.25 9.46 -5.69
N MET A 92 13.42 10.57 -4.97
CA MET A 92 12.98 11.90 -5.38
C MET A 92 14.20 12.77 -5.70
N TRP A 93 14.35 13.18 -6.96
CA TRP A 93 15.46 14.04 -7.41
C TRP A 93 15.07 15.49 -7.68
N GLY A 94 13.79 15.82 -7.47
CA GLY A 94 13.24 17.16 -7.72
C GLY A 94 12.92 17.93 -6.45
N VAL A 95 12.29 19.09 -6.63
CA VAL A 95 11.84 19.96 -5.54
C VAL A 95 10.60 19.43 -4.80
N ASN A 96 9.88 18.50 -5.42
CA ASN A 96 8.66 17.93 -4.85
C ASN A 96 8.99 16.95 -3.73
N LYS A 97 8.17 17.00 -2.68
CA LYS A 97 8.32 16.14 -1.51
C LYS A 97 7.86 14.71 -1.74
N SER A 98 6.98 14.45 -2.69
CA SER A 98 6.48 13.10 -2.99
C SER A 98 5.85 13.02 -4.38
N LEU A 99 5.63 11.79 -4.84
CA LEU A 99 4.76 11.49 -5.97
C LEU A 99 3.31 11.31 -5.48
N ASN A 100 2.36 11.38 -6.43
CA ASN A 100 0.97 11.00 -6.16
C ASN A 100 0.89 9.55 -5.65
N VAL A 101 0.05 9.30 -4.64
CA VAL A 101 -0.08 7.98 -3.98
C VAL A 101 -0.34 6.83 -4.96
N MET A 102 -1.22 7.03 -5.94
CA MET A 102 -1.57 6.01 -6.93
C MET A 102 -0.45 5.80 -7.95
N VAL A 103 0.30 6.86 -8.28
CA VAL A 103 1.49 6.75 -9.14
C VAL A 103 2.58 5.97 -8.42
N SER A 104 2.85 6.27 -7.15
CA SER A 104 3.81 5.53 -6.32
C SER A 104 3.44 4.06 -6.22
N LEU A 105 2.16 3.76 -5.93
CA LEU A 105 1.64 2.40 -5.90
C LEU A 105 1.81 1.69 -7.25
N GLY A 106 1.50 2.36 -8.35
CA GLY A 106 1.65 1.81 -9.69
C GLY A 106 3.10 1.40 -9.99
N ILE A 107 4.06 2.27 -9.71
CA ILE A 107 5.50 1.97 -9.93
C ILE A 107 5.93 0.75 -9.09
N VAL A 108 5.58 0.74 -7.80
CA VAL A 108 5.96 -0.37 -6.91
C VAL A 108 5.27 -1.67 -7.31
N LEU A 109 3.99 -1.65 -7.71
CA LEU A 109 3.29 -2.84 -8.21
C LEU A 109 3.96 -3.41 -9.46
N TYR A 110 4.35 -2.57 -10.42
CA TYR A 110 5.07 -3.02 -11.61
C TYR A 110 6.41 -3.67 -11.25
N GLU A 111 7.10 -3.15 -10.23
CA GLU A 111 8.31 -3.79 -9.72
C GLU A 111 8.01 -5.13 -9.08
N VAL A 112 7.05 -5.21 -8.13
CA VAL A 112 6.59 -6.46 -7.49
C VAL A 112 6.30 -7.56 -8.54
N MET A 113 5.62 -7.20 -9.63
CA MET A 113 5.26 -8.15 -10.69
C MET A 113 6.47 -8.76 -11.41
N LYS A 114 7.64 -8.10 -11.42
CA LYS A 114 8.88 -8.68 -11.97
C LYS A 114 9.43 -9.82 -11.10
N HIS A 115 9.14 -9.79 -9.79
CA HIS A 115 9.55 -10.80 -8.80
C HIS A 115 8.49 -11.89 -8.59
N ALA A 116 7.30 -11.74 -9.18
CA ALA A 116 6.19 -12.68 -9.07
C ALA A 116 6.33 -13.95 -9.95
N LYS A 117 7.55 -14.24 -10.43
CA LYS A 117 7.86 -15.42 -11.25
C LYS A 117 8.41 -16.57 -10.41
#